data_AF-A0A9E0WAP7-F1
#
_entry.id   AF-A0A9E0WAP7-F1
#
_cell.length_a   1.000
_cell.length_b   1.000
_cell.length_c   1.000
_cell.angle_alpha   90.00
_cell.angle_beta   90.00
_cell.angle_gamma   90.00
#
_symmetry.space_group_name_H-M   'P 1'
#
loop_
_entity.id
_entity.type
_entity.pdbx_description
1 polymer ?
#
loop_
_entity_poly.entity_id
_entity_poly.type
_entity_poly.pdbx_seq_one_letter_code
_entity_poly.pdbx_strand_id
1 'polypeptide(L)'
;MAAFLQKLFKSRKSTTAPDRKAKAKAPAQPVAAPVEDKRADLREEQLQALQAPPTQEVAAGLAIEGLTADIRLRAVNQLEEAELLTRVQKQAKGRDKGVYQVVRQKLQVIRDEQTRQEAVSATIAALIRNAHDQAKSDDTSLYGARLDTLMNQWARVETSATPDQLSEFLQSAHRCRERLADMEAARVEEQRQREQQLQRNETLVLIARTLEDLRHQPAEELASLASLDALQKTQENRWLEATRDTQVEKQQQKTYEASMMVLRNYISAIRQISQAKDSLLSLSATVAQEETSPEDRERAQTLLNEINWPQGFLAPDLLEPARKLAGKPKAPVEANDDSKQKQASADSLKTSLDQLEDALEAKQLKESRQLMKTAQQ
;
A
#
# COMPACT_ATOMS: atom_id res chain seq x y z
N MET A 1 50.41 0.45 -33.13
CA MET A 1 51.10 -0.53 -34.01
C MET A 1 50.65 -0.28 -35.44
N ALA A 2 51.63 0.00 -36.31
CA ALA A 2 51.64 0.02 -37.79
C ALA A 2 50.30 0.26 -38.52
N ALA A 3 50.04 1.43 -39.12
CA ALA A 3 50.67 1.95 -40.35
C ALA A 3 50.68 0.94 -41.50
N PHE A 4 49.78 1.09 -42.48
CA PHE A 4 50.04 0.66 -43.86
C PHE A 4 49.20 1.48 -44.86
N LEU A 5 49.90 2.43 -45.50
CA LEU A 5 49.74 2.91 -46.88
C LEU A 5 48.65 3.95 -47.23
N GLN A 6 49.01 5.21 -46.92
CA GLN A 6 48.99 6.30 -47.90
C GLN A 6 49.78 5.90 -49.18
N LYS A 7 49.20 6.16 -50.36
CA LYS A 7 49.79 6.26 -51.73
C LYS A 7 48.64 5.92 -52.69
N LEU A 8 48.02 6.81 -53.49
CA LEU A 8 48.56 7.79 -54.43
C LEU A 8 47.40 8.73 -54.83
N PHE A 9 47.33 9.93 -54.25
CA PHE A 9 46.64 11.06 -54.88
C PHE A 9 47.70 12.08 -55.26
N LYS A 10 48.05 12.14 -56.54
CA LYS A 10 48.69 13.31 -57.14
C LYS A 10 48.02 13.62 -58.47
N SER A 11 47.50 14.83 -58.49
CA SER A 11 46.93 15.60 -59.59
C SER A 11 47.88 15.69 -60.79
N ARG A 12 47.32 15.81 -62.01
CA ARG A 12 47.28 17.08 -62.76
C ARG A 12 46.81 16.93 -64.22
N LYS A 13 46.04 17.95 -64.61
CA LYS A 13 46.04 18.70 -65.88
C LYS A 13 45.29 18.14 -67.09
N SER A 14 44.19 18.86 -67.36
CA SER A 14 43.74 19.32 -68.68
C SER A 14 44.90 19.81 -69.56
N THR A 15 44.88 19.43 -70.84
CA THR A 15 45.62 20.14 -71.89
C THR A 15 44.80 20.11 -73.18
N THR A 16 44.63 21.31 -73.72
CA THR A 16 43.98 21.74 -74.95
C THR A 16 44.69 21.24 -76.21
N ALA A 17 43.93 21.10 -77.31
CA ALA A 17 44.40 20.75 -78.66
C ALA A 17 45.43 21.75 -79.22
N PRO A 18 46.13 21.46 -80.36
CA PRO A 18 45.53 21.80 -81.66
C PRO A 18 45.98 21.01 -82.93
N ASP A 19 45.08 21.04 -83.92
CA ASP A 19 45.23 21.20 -85.39
C ASP A 19 46.02 20.28 -86.37
N ARG A 20 45.30 19.99 -87.48
CA ARG A 20 45.67 20.00 -88.93
C ARG A 20 46.36 18.78 -89.58
N LYS A 21 45.64 18.11 -90.52
CA LYS A 21 45.68 18.34 -92.00
C LYS A 21 44.83 17.35 -92.82
N ALA A 22 44.58 17.75 -94.06
CA ALA A 22 43.49 17.36 -94.99
C ALA A 22 43.78 16.20 -95.99
N LYS A 23 42.70 15.86 -96.75
CA LYS A 23 42.55 15.11 -98.05
C LYS A 23 42.04 13.65 -97.91
N ALA A 24 41.13 13.10 -98.70
CA ALA A 24 40.53 13.44 -100.01
C ALA A 24 39.14 12.78 -100.27
N LYS A 25 38.49 13.24 -101.35
CA LYS A 25 37.24 12.86 -102.06
C LYS A 25 36.81 11.36 -102.16
N ALA A 26 35.53 11.09 -101.87
CA ALA A 26 34.41 10.55 -102.70
C ALA A 26 34.68 9.44 -103.77
N PRO A 27 33.74 8.47 -104.02
CA PRO A 27 32.34 8.76 -104.31
C PRO A 27 31.25 7.84 -103.71
N ALA A 28 30.02 8.32 -103.90
CA ALA A 28 28.73 7.90 -103.39
C ALA A 28 28.14 6.63 -104.04
N GLN A 29 27.26 5.96 -103.29
CA GLN A 29 25.99 5.33 -103.70
C GLN A 29 25.27 4.77 -102.45
N PRO A 30 23.93 4.60 -102.46
CA PRO A 30 22.88 5.61 -102.62
C PRO A 30 22.07 5.81 -101.32
N VAL A 31 21.32 6.92 -101.31
CA VAL A 31 20.39 7.36 -100.25
C VAL A 31 19.31 6.30 -99.99
N ALA A 32 19.18 5.89 -98.73
CA ALA A 32 17.97 5.24 -98.21
C ALA A 32 17.45 6.08 -97.03
N ALA A 33 16.25 6.63 -97.18
CA ALA A 33 15.41 7.08 -96.08
C ALA A 33 13.98 6.56 -96.32
N PRO A 34 13.16 6.24 -95.29
CA PRO A 34 13.34 6.53 -93.86
C PRO A 34 13.04 5.29 -92.97
N VAL A 35 14.08 4.65 -92.43
CA VAL A 35 13.91 3.70 -91.29
C VAL A 35 14.08 4.44 -89.95
N GLU A 36 14.68 5.63 -89.97
CA GLU A 36 14.91 6.45 -88.79
C GLU A 36 13.63 7.13 -88.27
N ASP A 37 12.73 7.61 -89.13
CA ASP A 37 11.46 8.26 -88.71
C ASP A 37 10.60 7.32 -87.86
N LYS A 38 10.31 6.10 -88.32
CA LYS A 38 9.42 5.17 -87.59
C LYS A 38 9.93 4.79 -86.20
N ARG A 39 11.26 4.66 -86.03
CA ARG A 39 11.86 4.35 -84.72
C ARG A 39 11.89 5.57 -83.79
N ALA A 40 12.01 6.77 -84.35
CA ALA A 40 11.90 8.01 -83.60
C ALA A 40 10.45 8.23 -83.14
N ASP A 41 9.47 8.04 -84.02
CA ASP A 41 8.03 8.14 -83.72
C ASP A 41 7.61 7.16 -82.61
N LEU A 42 7.99 5.88 -82.72
CA LEU A 42 7.74 4.86 -81.70
C LEU A 42 8.41 5.19 -80.35
N ARG A 43 9.59 5.83 -80.37
CA ARG A 43 10.28 6.26 -79.16
C ARG A 43 9.52 7.41 -78.50
N GLU A 44 9.05 8.37 -79.28
CA GLU A 44 8.25 9.51 -78.79
C GLU A 44 6.92 9.03 -78.21
N GLU A 45 6.24 8.10 -78.86
CA GLU A 45 5.00 7.49 -78.37
C GLU A 45 5.21 6.78 -77.02
N GLN A 46 6.28 5.98 -76.88
CA GLN A 46 6.63 5.33 -75.61
C GLN A 46 7.01 6.33 -74.51
N LEU A 47 7.70 7.43 -74.86
CA LEU A 47 8.01 8.48 -73.90
C LEU A 47 6.76 9.23 -73.47
N GLN A 48 5.83 9.47 -74.39
CA GLN A 48 4.56 10.13 -74.13
C GLN A 48 3.65 9.25 -73.25
N ALA A 49 3.64 7.93 -73.47
CA ALA A 49 2.96 6.96 -72.61
C ALA A 49 3.51 6.92 -71.17
N LEU A 50 4.76 7.35 -70.95
CA LEU A 50 5.40 7.44 -69.64
C LEU A 50 5.29 8.83 -68.99
N GLN A 51 4.75 9.84 -69.68
CA GLN A 51 4.55 11.19 -69.13
C GLN A 51 3.40 11.23 -68.11
N ALA A 52 2.35 10.46 -68.34
CA ALA A 52 1.32 10.17 -67.35
C ALA A 52 1.64 8.84 -66.66
N PRO A 53 1.25 8.60 -65.39
CA PRO A 53 1.40 7.29 -64.76
C PRO A 53 0.54 6.27 -65.51
N PRO A 54 1.13 5.36 -66.32
CA PRO A 54 0.38 4.37 -67.06
C PRO A 54 -0.07 3.27 -66.10
N THR A 55 -1.02 2.45 -66.54
CA THR A 55 -1.41 1.25 -65.79
C THR A 55 -0.19 0.36 -65.54
N GLN A 56 -0.13 -0.30 -64.39
CA GLN A 56 1.01 -1.15 -63.99
C GLN A 56 1.36 -2.21 -65.04
N GLU A 57 0.35 -2.80 -65.71
CA GLU A 57 0.50 -3.70 -66.86
C GLU A 57 1.26 -3.07 -68.04
N VAL A 58 0.91 -1.82 -68.39
CA VAL A 58 1.53 -1.06 -69.50
C VAL A 58 2.97 -0.67 -69.14
N ALA A 59 3.20 -0.23 -67.90
CA ALA A 59 4.55 0.01 -67.37
C ALA A 59 5.41 -1.26 -67.40
N ALA A 60 4.83 -2.43 -67.06
CA ALA A 60 5.55 -3.70 -67.09
C ALA A 60 5.92 -4.11 -68.53
N GLY A 61 5.02 -3.89 -69.50
CA GLY A 61 5.30 -4.09 -70.92
C GLY A 61 6.45 -3.19 -71.41
N LEU A 62 6.39 -1.89 -71.12
CA LEU A 62 7.43 -0.92 -71.49
C LEU A 62 8.77 -1.18 -70.78
N ALA A 63 8.76 -1.73 -69.57
CA ALA A 63 9.97 -2.13 -68.85
C ALA A 63 10.69 -3.32 -69.49
N ILE A 64 9.96 -4.21 -70.16
CA ILE A 64 10.49 -5.40 -70.83
C ILE A 64 10.91 -5.06 -72.27
N GLU A 65 10.03 -4.40 -73.01
CA GLU A 65 10.12 -4.23 -74.46
C GLU A 65 10.53 -2.82 -74.90
N GLY A 66 10.63 -1.86 -73.98
CA GLY A 66 10.94 -0.47 -74.27
C GLY A 66 12.16 -0.30 -75.17
N LEU A 67 12.05 0.61 -76.13
CA LEU A 67 12.99 0.73 -77.25
C LEU A 67 14.40 1.14 -76.80
N THR A 68 14.49 1.90 -75.71
CA THR A 68 15.75 2.38 -75.11
C THR A 68 15.86 1.96 -73.66
N ALA A 69 17.09 1.89 -73.15
CA ALA A 69 17.33 1.61 -71.72
C ALA A 69 16.70 2.67 -70.80
N ASP A 70 16.65 3.94 -71.23
CA ASP A 70 16.00 5.03 -70.51
C ASP A 70 14.49 4.80 -70.37
N ILE A 71 13.80 4.43 -71.47
CA ILE A 71 12.36 4.09 -71.44
C ILE A 71 12.11 2.91 -70.49
N ARG A 72 12.92 1.84 -70.59
CA ARG A 72 12.76 0.66 -69.73
C ARG A 72 12.98 0.99 -68.25
N LEU A 73 13.98 1.83 -67.92
CA LEU A 73 14.25 2.26 -66.55
C LEU A 73 13.14 3.17 -66.00
N ARG A 74 12.64 4.12 -66.80
CA ARG A 74 11.51 4.98 -66.42
C ARG A 74 10.25 4.15 -66.14
N ALA A 75 9.97 3.17 -67.00
CA ALA A 75 8.83 2.26 -66.84
C ALA A 75 8.96 1.42 -65.56
N VAL A 76 10.15 0.85 -65.27
CA VAL A 76 10.40 0.15 -64.00
C VAL A 76 10.20 1.05 -62.78
N ASN A 77 10.61 2.32 -62.87
CA ASN A 77 10.47 3.25 -61.75
C ASN A 77 9.01 3.55 -61.40
N GLN A 78 8.07 3.32 -62.31
CA GLN A 78 6.63 3.46 -62.07
C GLN A 78 5.97 2.17 -61.56
N LEU A 79 6.69 1.03 -61.56
CA LEU A 79 6.16 -0.24 -61.07
C LEU A 79 6.21 -0.35 -59.54
N GLU A 80 5.10 -0.76 -58.94
CA GLU A 80 4.94 -0.93 -57.50
C GLU A 80 4.50 -2.35 -57.12
N GLU A 81 3.80 -3.04 -58.02
CA GLU A 81 3.27 -4.38 -57.77
C GLU A 81 4.38 -5.46 -57.79
N ALA A 82 4.44 -6.26 -56.72
CA ALA A 82 5.45 -7.30 -56.54
C ALA A 82 5.40 -8.39 -57.64
N GLU A 83 4.21 -8.74 -58.12
CA GLU A 83 4.02 -9.76 -59.17
C GLU A 83 4.60 -9.29 -60.51
N LEU A 84 4.27 -8.06 -60.91
CA LEU A 84 4.76 -7.45 -62.15
C LEU A 84 6.26 -7.17 -62.08
N LEU A 85 6.77 -6.68 -60.95
CA LEU A 85 8.20 -6.54 -60.72
C LEU A 85 8.93 -7.89 -60.84
N THR A 86 8.36 -8.97 -60.30
CA THR A 86 8.96 -10.32 -60.43
C THR A 86 8.97 -10.80 -61.89
N ARG A 87 7.91 -10.52 -62.65
CA ARG A 87 7.84 -10.80 -64.09
C ARG A 87 8.93 -10.04 -64.86
N VAL A 88 9.05 -8.73 -64.64
CA VAL A 88 10.09 -7.89 -65.27
C VAL A 88 11.49 -8.34 -64.86
N GLN A 89 11.72 -8.74 -63.61
CA GLN A 89 13.01 -9.24 -63.13
C GLN A 89 13.48 -10.47 -63.92
N LYS A 90 12.57 -11.42 -64.16
CA LYS A 90 12.86 -12.64 -64.92
C LYS A 90 13.23 -12.32 -66.37
N GLN A 91 12.53 -11.38 -67.01
CA GLN A 91 12.76 -11.01 -68.40
C GLN A 91 13.98 -10.09 -68.61
N ALA A 92 14.32 -9.26 -67.62
CA ALA A 92 15.50 -8.40 -67.68
C ALA A 92 16.82 -9.16 -67.42
N LYS A 93 16.75 -10.38 -66.86
CA LYS A 93 17.92 -11.19 -66.51
C LYS A 93 18.75 -11.52 -67.76
N GLY A 94 19.96 -10.97 -67.82
CA GLY A 94 20.87 -11.15 -68.95
C GLY A 94 20.61 -10.22 -70.14
N ARG A 95 19.46 -9.52 -70.20
CA ARG A 95 19.10 -8.57 -71.27
C ARG A 95 19.39 -7.12 -70.91
N ASP A 96 19.06 -6.70 -69.68
CA ASP A 96 19.25 -5.33 -69.23
C ASP A 96 19.65 -5.31 -67.74
N LYS A 97 20.95 -5.12 -67.50
CA LYS A 97 21.53 -5.13 -66.15
C LYS A 97 20.98 -4.00 -65.27
N GLY A 98 20.72 -2.83 -65.85
CA GLY A 98 20.22 -1.67 -65.11
C GLY A 98 18.80 -1.92 -64.61
N VAL A 99 17.91 -2.32 -65.52
CA VAL A 99 16.52 -2.70 -65.22
C VAL A 99 16.49 -3.83 -64.18
N TYR A 100 17.31 -4.87 -64.34
CA TYR A 100 17.38 -5.98 -63.38
C TYR A 100 17.80 -5.52 -61.97
N GLN A 101 18.79 -4.63 -61.85
CA GLN A 101 19.24 -4.11 -60.56
C GLN A 101 18.17 -3.27 -59.86
N VAL A 102 17.50 -2.37 -60.59
CA VAL A 102 16.43 -1.52 -60.04
C VAL A 102 15.24 -2.37 -59.57
N VAL A 103 14.80 -3.34 -60.39
CA VAL A 103 13.71 -4.25 -60.01
C VAL A 103 14.08 -5.09 -58.79
N ARG A 104 15.32 -5.60 -58.71
CA ARG A 104 15.79 -6.34 -57.53
C ARG A 104 15.75 -5.48 -56.27
N GLN A 105 16.16 -4.21 -56.37
CA GLN A 105 16.13 -3.27 -55.25
C GLN A 105 14.69 -2.98 -54.81
N LYS A 106 13.76 -2.73 -55.76
CA LYS A 106 12.34 -2.53 -55.46
C LYS A 106 11.70 -3.74 -54.77
N LEU A 107 11.95 -4.94 -55.29
CA LEU A 107 11.48 -6.18 -54.67
C LEU A 107 12.06 -6.39 -53.25
N GLN A 108 13.30 -5.95 -53.02
CA GLN A 108 13.88 -5.97 -51.68
C GLN A 108 13.16 -5.02 -50.72
N VAL A 109 12.91 -3.77 -51.16
CA VAL A 109 12.16 -2.77 -50.38
C VAL A 109 10.76 -3.28 -50.00
N ILE A 110 10.05 -3.92 -50.93
CA ILE A 110 8.73 -4.50 -50.67
C ILE A 110 8.81 -5.60 -49.59
N ARG A 111 9.79 -6.51 -49.70
CA ARG A 111 9.98 -7.57 -48.69
C ARG A 111 10.36 -7.03 -47.33
N ASP A 112 11.24 -6.04 -47.28
CA ASP A 112 11.68 -5.42 -46.02
C ASP A 112 10.48 -4.73 -45.34
N GLU A 113 9.63 -4.05 -46.10
CA GLU A 113 8.41 -3.42 -45.60
C GLU A 113 7.38 -4.45 -45.11
N GLN A 114 7.16 -5.55 -45.84
CA GLN A 114 6.30 -6.66 -45.38
C GLN A 114 6.81 -7.26 -44.07
N THR A 115 8.11 -7.55 -44.00
CA THR A 115 8.75 -8.09 -42.78
C THR A 115 8.61 -7.12 -41.60
N ARG A 116 8.73 -5.81 -41.85
CA ARG A 116 8.52 -4.77 -40.83
C ARG A 116 7.08 -4.76 -40.33
N GLN A 117 6.10 -4.84 -41.22
CA GLN A 117 4.68 -4.89 -40.86
C GLN A 117 4.32 -6.14 -40.06
N GLU A 118 4.85 -7.31 -40.45
CA GLU A 118 4.70 -8.57 -39.72
C GLU A 118 5.34 -8.50 -38.32
N ALA A 119 6.52 -7.90 -38.20
CA ALA A 119 7.17 -7.73 -36.90
C ALA A 119 6.37 -6.81 -35.97
N VAL A 120 5.79 -5.73 -36.50
CA VAL A 120 4.93 -4.82 -35.74
C VAL A 120 3.64 -5.53 -35.30
N SER A 121 2.99 -6.26 -36.20
CA SER A 121 1.75 -6.99 -35.86
C SER A 121 2.00 -8.09 -34.82
N ALA A 122 3.11 -8.82 -34.92
CA ALA A 122 3.53 -9.80 -33.93
C ALA A 122 3.81 -9.16 -32.56
N THR A 123 4.43 -7.98 -32.56
CA THR A 123 4.67 -7.19 -31.34
C THR A 123 3.37 -6.76 -30.68
N ILE A 124 2.43 -6.20 -31.45
CA ILE A 124 1.10 -5.81 -30.97
C ILE A 124 0.38 -7.00 -30.34
N ALA A 125 0.34 -8.15 -31.03
CA ALA A 125 -0.28 -9.36 -30.51
C ALA A 125 0.39 -9.87 -29.22
N ALA A 126 1.72 -9.76 -29.11
CA ALA A 126 2.44 -10.12 -27.88
C ALA A 126 2.11 -9.17 -26.72
N LEU A 127 2.03 -7.86 -26.97
CA LEU A 127 1.68 -6.86 -25.96
C LEU A 127 0.26 -7.06 -25.42
N ILE A 128 -0.70 -7.37 -26.30
CA ILE A 128 -2.08 -7.68 -25.90
C ILE A 128 -2.12 -8.92 -25.00
N ARG A 129 -1.44 -10.01 -25.39
CA ARG A 129 -1.32 -11.21 -24.55
C ARG A 129 -0.70 -10.91 -23.20
N ASN A 130 0.42 -10.16 -23.18
CA ASN A 130 1.08 -9.77 -21.94
C ASN A 130 0.17 -8.92 -21.04
N ALA A 131 -0.62 -8.00 -21.61
CA ALA A 131 -1.60 -7.19 -20.87
C ALA A 131 -2.66 -8.08 -20.20
N HIS A 132 -3.18 -9.03 -20.96
CA HIS A 132 -4.20 -9.97 -20.50
C HIS A 132 -3.66 -10.91 -19.42
N ASP A 133 -2.45 -11.45 -19.62
CA ASP A 133 -1.81 -12.36 -18.67
C ASP A 133 -1.45 -11.62 -17.37
N GLN A 134 -0.96 -10.38 -17.47
CA GLN A 134 -0.71 -9.56 -16.29
C GLN A 134 -2.01 -9.27 -15.53
N ALA A 135 -3.11 -8.91 -16.22
CA ALA A 135 -4.40 -8.65 -15.57
C ALA A 135 -4.92 -9.86 -14.77
N LYS A 136 -4.62 -11.09 -15.24
CA LYS A 136 -5.02 -12.35 -14.61
C LYS A 136 -4.02 -12.87 -13.57
N SER A 137 -2.79 -12.39 -13.58
CA SER A 137 -1.71 -12.91 -12.75
C SER A 137 -1.90 -12.56 -11.28
N ASP A 138 -1.62 -13.52 -10.41
CA ASP A 138 -1.56 -13.32 -8.96
C ASP A 138 -0.19 -12.84 -8.45
N ASP A 139 0.80 -12.79 -9.34
CA ASP A 139 2.10 -12.24 -9.02
C ASP A 139 1.99 -10.71 -8.89
N THR A 140 2.04 -10.24 -7.64
CA THR A 140 1.99 -8.82 -7.28
C THR A 140 3.35 -8.15 -7.31
N SER A 141 4.44 -8.89 -7.55
CA SER A 141 5.79 -8.32 -7.55
C SER A 141 5.96 -7.36 -8.73
N LEU A 142 6.44 -6.15 -8.46
CA LEU A 142 6.69 -5.14 -9.50
C LEU A 142 5.49 -4.90 -10.45
N TYR A 143 4.26 -5.12 -9.99
CA TYR A 143 3.08 -5.09 -10.85
C TYR A 143 2.91 -3.74 -11.57
N GLY A 144 3.06 -2.63 -10.83
CA GLY A 144 3.05 -1.28 -11.41
C GLY A 144 4.16 -1.06 -12.45
N ALA A 145 5.41 -1.39 -12.10
CA ALA A 145 6.55 -1.22 -13.00
C ALA A 145 6.43 -2.05 -14.29
N ARG A 146 5.86 -3.27 -14.21
CA ARG A 146 5.55 -4.10 -15.38
C ARG A 146 4.47 -3.46 -16.25
N LEU A 147 3.41 -2.91 -15.64
CA LEU A 147 2.36 -2.20 -16.37
C LEU A 147 2.89 -0.95 -17.07
N ASP A 148 3.73 -0.16 -16.40
CA ASP A 148 4.35 1.03 -17.00
C ASP A 148 5.24 0.66 -18.19
N THR A 149 6.02 -0.40 -18.04
CA THR A 149 6.85 -0.94 -19.13
C THR A 149 6.00 -1.37 -20.31
N LEU A 150 4.88 -2.05 -20.05
CA LEU A 150 3.93 -2.49 -21.07
C LEU A 150 3.27 -1.30 -21.80
N MET A 151 2.83 -0.27 -21.07
CA MET A 151 2.26 0.94 -21.66
C MET A 151 3.29 1.70 -22.51
N ASN A 152 4.54 1.78 -22.05
CA ASN A 152 5.62 2.41 -22.80
C ASN A 152 5.97 1.65 -24.09
N GLN A 153 5.85 0.32 -24.09
CA GLN A 153 6.02 -0.49 -25.30
C GLN A 153 4.85 -0.32 -26.27
N TRP A 154 3.61 -0.27 -25.76
CA TRP A 154 2.42 -0.05 -26.57
C TRP A 154 2.43 1.29 -27.30
N ALA A 155 2.81 2.38 -26.62
CA ALA A 155 2.87 3.72 -27.21
C ALA A 155 3.74 3.81 -28.48
N ARG A 156 4.69 2.88 -28.67
CA ARG A 156 5.56 2.83 -29.86
C ARG A 156 4.89 2.19 -31.08
N VAL A 157 3.88 1.35 -30.86
CA VAL A 157 3.21 0.57 -31.92
C VAL A 157 1.73 0.90 -32.08
N GLU A 158 1.17 1.72 -31.19
CA GLU A 158 -0.24 2.11 -31.14
C GLU A 158 -0.77 2.64 -32.48
N THR A 159 0.00 3.47 -33.19
CA THR A 159 -0.40 4.05 -34.49
C THR A 159 -0.56 3.01 -35.60
N SER A 160 0.01 1.82 -35.42
CA SER A 160 -0.08 0.69 -36.36
C SER A 160 -1.11 -0.35 -35.93
N ALA A 161 -1.78 -0.16 -34.79
CA ALA A 161 -2.79 -1.07 -34.28
C ALA A 161 -4.14 -0.83 -34.95
N THR A 162 -4.87 -1.92 -35.16
CA THR A 162 -6.29 -1.85 -35.58
C THR A 162 -7.17 -1.37 -34.42
N PRO A 163 -8.38 -0.84 -34.70
CA PRO A 163 -9.31 -0.43 -33.65
C PRO A 163 -9.64 -1.54 -32.64
N ASP A 164 -9.76 -2.79 -33.11
CA ASP A 164 -10.05 -3.95 -32.26
C ASP A 164 -8.87 -4.26 -31.32
N GLN A 165 -7.64 -4.27 -31.85
CA GLN A 165 -6.42 -4.46 -31.07
C GLN A 165 -6.22 -3.36 -30.02
N LEU A 166 -6.53 -2.11 -30.38
CA LEU A 166 -6.50 -0.98 -29.46
C LEU A 166 -7.52 -1.17 -28.33
N SER A 167 -8.76 -1.56 -28.67
CA SER A 167 -9.81 -1.83 -27.69
C SER A 167 -9.42 -2.95 -26.72
N GLU A 168 -8.89 -4.06 -27.22
CA GLU A 168 -8.48 -5.22 -26.42
C GLU A 168 -7.34 -4.89 -25.46
N PHE A 169 -6.33 -4.15 -25.96
CA PHE A 169 -5.23 -3.67 -25.13
C PHE A 169 -5.73 -2.72 -24.03
N LEU A 170 -6.54 -1.73 -24.38
CA LEU A 170 -7.06 -0.75 -23.42
C LEU A 170 -7.95 -1.38 -22.35
N GLN A 171 -8.77 -2.37 -22.72
CA GLN A 171 -9.58 -3.12 -21.76
C GLN A 171 -8.69 -3.89 -20.76
N SER A 172 -7.64 -4.55 -21.25
CA SER A 172 -6.70 -5.27 -20.40
C SER A 172 -5.91 -4.32 -19.49
N ALA A 173 -5.44 -3.19 -20.04
CA ALA A 173 -4.76 -2.14 -19.28
C ALA A 173 -5.66 -1.48 -18.23
N HIS A 174 -6.96 -1.34 -18.50
CA HIS A 174 -7.95 -0.87 -17.52
C HIS A 174 -8.04 -1.82 -16.33
N ARG A 175 -8.23 -3.12 -16.59
CA ARG A 175 -8.28 -4.14 -15.54
C ARG A 175 -6.98 -4.16 -14.72
N CYS A 176 -5.84 -3.98 -15.37
CA CYS A 176 -4.56 -3.87 -14.66
C CYS A 176 -4.54 -2.67 -13.70
N ARG A 177 -5.04 -1.51 -14.13
CA ARG A 177 -5.11 -0.30 -13.30
C ARG A 177 -6.09 -0.44 -12.14
N GLU A 178 -7.26 -1.03 -12.37
CA GLU A 178 -8.22 -1.34 -11.30
C GLU A 178 -7.60 -2.24 -10.23
N ARG A 179 -6.95 -3.33 -10.65
CA ARG A 179 -6.26 -4.24 -9.73
C ARG A 179 -5.15 -3.52 -8.94
N LEU A 180 -4.40 -2.63 -9.57
CA LEU A 180 -3.37 -1.82 -8.88
C LEU A 180 -4.02 -0.92 -7.80
N ALA A 181 -5.11 -0.23 -8.15
CA ALA A 181 -5.85 0.62 -7.23
C ALA A 181 -6.42 -0.17 -6.05
N ASP A 182 -6.98 -1.36 -6.30
CA ASP A 182 -7.49 -2.26 -5.24
C ASP A 182 -6.36 -2.71 -4.30
N MET A 183 -5.19 -3.04 -4.85
CA MET A 183 -4.01 -3.41 -4.05
C MET A 183 -3.51 -2.24 -3.20
N GLU A 184 -3.51 -1.02 -3.72
CA GLU A 184 -3.13 0.17 -2.98
C GLU A 184 -4.15 0.50 -1.88
N ALA A 185 -5.44 0.43 -2.19
CA ALA A 185 -6.51 0.63 -1.21
C ALA A 185 -6.44 -0.39 -0.07
N ALA A 186 -6.23 -1.68 -0.40
CA ALA A 186 -6.05 -2.73 0.60
C ALA A 186 -4.82 -2.49 1.48
N ARG A 187 -3.70 -2.04 0.91
CA ARG A 187 -2.49 -1.69 1.68
C ARG A 187 -2.72 -0.51 2.62
N VAL A 188 -3.39 0.54 2.14
CA VAL A 188 -3.70 1.72 2.96
C VAL A 188 -4.62 1.35 4.11
N GLU A 189 -5.64 0.53 3.86
CA GLU A 189 -6.56 0.06 4.91
C GLU A 189 -5.85 -0.84 5.92
N GLU A 190 -4.98 -1.76 5.47
CA GLU A 190 -4.17 -2.58 6.37
C GLU A 190 -3.22 -1.74 7.23
N GLN A 191 -2.57 -0.73 6.65
CA GLN A 191 -1.73 0.22 7.39
C GLN A 191 -2.53 0.98 8.44
N ARG A 192 -3.69 1.51 8.05
CA ARG A 192 -4.62 2.21 8.97
C ARG A 192 -5.02 1.33 10.14
N GLN A 193 -5.39 0.08 9.89
CA GLN A 193 -5.77 -0.87 10.94
C GLN A 193 -4.61 -1.18 11.90
N ARG A 194 -3.39 -1.35 11.37
CA ARG A 194 -2.18 -1.57 12.17
C ARG A 194 -1.86 -0.34 13.03
N GLU A 195 -1.93 0.86 12.47
CA GLU A 195 -1.70 2.12 13.20
C GLU A 195 -2.71 2.30 14.33
N GLN A 196 -4.00 2.07 14.06
CA GLN A 196 -5.04 2.10 15.09
C GLN A 196 -4.78 1.06 16.19
N GLN A 197 -4.35 -0.15 15.83
CA GLN A 197 -3.99 -1.17 16.82
C GLN A 197 -2.81 -0.74 17.70
N LEU A 198 -1.77 -0.15 17.10
CA LEU A 198 -0.63 0.40 17.83
C LEU A 198 -1.08 1.51 18.80
N GLN A 199 -1.88 2.47 18.32
CA GLN A 199 -2.41 3.55 19.16
C GLN A 199 -3.22 3.03 20.35
N ARG A 200 -4.10 2.03 20.14
CA ARG A 200 -4.84 1.39 21.24
C ARG A 200 -3.90 0.78 22.28
N ASN A 201 -2.89 0.05 21.83
CA ASN A 201 -1.91 -0.58 22.71
C ASN A 201 -1.11 0.47 23.49
N GLU A 202 -0.64 1.52 22.82
CA GLU A 202 0.09 2.61 23.45
C GLU A 202 -0.76 3.35 24.50
N THR A 203 -2.03 3.61 24.22
CA THR A 203 -2.96 4.19 25.19
C THR A 203 -3.12 3.31 26.42
N LEU A 204 -3.31 1.99 26.24
CA LEU A 204 -3.40 1.05 27.36
C LEU A 204 -2.12 1.03 28.20
N VAL A 205 -0.96 0.96 27.57
CA VAL A 205 0.35 0.97 28.25
C VAL A 205 0.54 2.27 29.03
N LEU A 206 0.18 3.41 28.44
CA LEU A 206 0.37 4.71 29.07
C LEU A 206 -0.57 4.91 30.26
N ILE A 207 -1.84 4.50 30.17
CA ILE A 207 -2.77 4.51 31.32
C ILE A 207 -2.23 3.57 32.41
N ALA A 208 -1.81 2.35 32.07
CA ALA A 208 -1.29 1.40 33.03
C ALA A 208 -0.05 1.93 33.76
N ARG A 209 0.90 2.52 33.02
CA ARG A 209 2.08 3.16 33.58
C ARG A 209 1.72 4.34 34.49
N THR A 210 0.78 5.19 34.07
CA THR A 210 0.32 6.32 34.90
C THR A 210 -0.26 5.81 36.21
N LEU A 211 -1.12 4.80 36.16
CA LEU A 211 -1.69 4.20 37.38
C LEU A 211 -0.60 3.62 38.28
N GLU A 212 0.42 3.01 37.70
CA GLU A 212 1.56 2.48 38.45
C GLU A 212 2.39 3.60 39.11
N ASP A 213 2.69 4.66 38.37
CA ASP A 213 3.41 5.83 38.89
C ASP A 213 2.62 6.47 40.06
N LEU A 214 1.29 6.57 39.93
CA LEU A 214 0.40 7.08 40.98
C LEU A 214 0.35 6.17 42.22
N ARG A 215 0.53 4.85 42.09
CA ARG A 215 0.64 3.95 43.23
C ARG A 215 1.91 4.16 44.05
N HIS A 216 2.97 4.64 43.40
CA HIS A 216 4.28 4.87 44.01
C HIS A 216 4.52 6.33 44.39
N GLN A 217 3.54 7.21 44.17
CA GLN A 217 3.64 8.62 44.50
C GLN A 217 3.78 8.80 46.03
N PRO A 218 4.70 9.64 46.50
CA PRO A 218 4.88 9.87 47.94
C PRO A 218 3.62 10.47 48.57
N ALA A 219 3.29 10.05 49.80
CA ALA A 219 2.07 10.45 50.51
C ALA A 219 2.00 11.96 50.85
N GLU A 220 3.15 12.64 50.87
CA GLU A 220 3.28 14.07 51.10
C GLU A 220 2.82 14.91 49.91
N GLU A 221 2.81 14.35 48.69
CA GLU A 221 2.55 15.07 47.45
C GLU A 221 1.25 14.59 46.78
N LEU A 222 0.28 15.49 46.65
CA LEU A 222 -0.93 15.23 45.86
C LEU A 222 -0.65 15.44 44.37
N ALA A 223 -1.09 14.51 43.53
CA ALA A 223 -0.98 14.69 42.08
C ALA A 223 -1.74 15.94 41.61
N SER A 224 -1.16 16.63 40.63
CA SER A 224 -1.78 17.80 40.03
C SER A 224 -3.09 17.44 39.32
N LEU A 225 -4.21 17.92 39.84
CA LEU A 225 -5.54 17.68 39.29
C LEU A 225 -5.62 18.11 37.81
N ALA A 226 -5.09 19.28 37.47
CA ALA A 226 -5.12 19.80 36.11
C ALA A 226 -4.33 18.91 35.13
N SER A 227 -3.21 18.34 35.59
CA SER A 227 -2.40 17.40 34.79
C SER A 227 -3.16 16.09 34.54
N LEU A 228 -3.78 15.53 35.58
CA LEU A 228 -4.55 14.30 35.47
C LEU A 228 -5.81 14.47 34.60
N ASP A 229 -6.49 15.61 34.69
CA ASP A 229 -7.64 15.91 33.83
C ASP A 229 -7.23 16.06 32.36
N ALA A 230 -6.11 16.72 32.09
CA ALA A 230 -5.57 16.83 30.73
C ALA A 230 -5.17 15.45 30.18
N LEU A 231 -4.51 14.63 31.02
CA LEU A 231 -4.12 13.27 30.67
C LEU A 231 -5.35 12.39 30.37
N GLN A 232 -6.35 12.38 31.24
CA GLN A 232 -7.58 11.62 31.07
C GLN A 232 -8.24 11.96 29.73
N LYS A 233 -8.47 13.26 29.46
CA LYS A 233 -9.07 13.71 28.19
C LYS A 233 -8.25 13.31 26.97
N THR A 234 -6.92 13.40 27.07
CA THR A 234 -6.03 13.01 25.98
C THR A 234 -6.14 11.51 25.67
N GLN A 235 -6.17 10.66 26.70
CA GLN A 235 -6.30 9.21 26.50
C GLN A 235 -7.70 8.81 26.03
N GLU A 236 -8.75 9.48 26.51
CA GLU A 236 -10.12 9.26 26.03
C GLU A 236 -10.26 9.59 24.54
N ASN A 237 -9.74 10.75 24.11
CA ASN A 237 -9.78 11.14 22.70
C ASN A 237 -8.96 10.18 21.83
N ARG A 238 -7.75 9.81 22.26
CA ARG A 238 -6.91 8.84 21.54
C ARG A 238 -7.60 7.49 21.42
N TRP A 239 -8.24 7.01 22.48
CA TRP A 239 -8.98 5.76 22.45
C TRP A 239 -10.17 5.85 21.48
N LEU A 240 -10.96 6.92 21.52
CA LEU A 240 -12.09 7.12 20.62
C LEU A 240 -11.65 7.15 19.15
N GLU A 241 -10.57 7.85 18.84
CA GLU A 241 -10.00 7.89 17.48
C GLU A 241 -9.47 6.52 17.03
N ALA A 242 -8.73 5.83 17.91
CA ALA A 242 -8.13 4.53 17.60
C ALA A 242 -9.14 3.37 17.57
N THR A 243 -10.37 3.59 18.04
CA THR A 243 -11.48 2.63 17.98
C THR A 243 -12.55 3.00 16.96
N ARG A 244 -12.44 4.17 16.34
CA ARG A 244 -13.38 4.64 15.32
C ARG A 244 -13.36 3.71 14.10
N ASP A 245 -14.56 3.30 13.68
CA ASP A 245 -14.78 2.44 12.51
C ASP A 245 -13.98 1.12 12.52
N THR A 246 -13.59 0.64 13.72
CA THR A 246 -12.70 -0.51 13.88
C THR A 246 -13.24 -1.48 14.92
N GLN A 247 -13.13 -2.78 14.65
CA GLN A 247 -13.47 -3.79 15.64
C GLN A 247 -12.37 -3.89 16.70
N VAL A 248 -12.76 -3.67 17.96
CA VAL A 248 -11.86 -3.76 19.12
C VAL A 248 -11.97 -5.14 19.75
N GLU A 249 -10.84 -5.70 20.17
CA GLU A 249 -10.84 -6.96 20.91
C GLU A 249 -11.52 -6.77 22.27
N LYS A 250 -12.40 -7.72 22.65
CA LYS A 250 -13.14 -7.65 23.92
C LYS A 250 -12.23 -7.48 25.13
N GLN A 251 -11.05 -8.10 25.12
CA GLN A 251 -10.09 -7.99 26.22
C GLN A 251 -9.47 -6.59 26.30
N GLN A 252 -9.12 -5.98 25.17
CA GLN A 252 -8.61 -4.60 25.12
C GLN A 252 -9.65 -3.61 25.63
N GLN A 253 -10.91 -3.73 25.19
CA GLN A 253 -12.01 -2.90 25.65
C GLN A 253 -12.21 -2.98 27.17
N LYS A 254 -12.26 -4.20 27.73
CA LYS A 254 -12.37 -4.40 29.17
C LYS A 254 -11.21 -3.80 29.94
N THR A 255 -9.99 -3.94 29.42
CA THR A 255 -8.78 -3.42 30.06
C THR A 255 -8.79 -1.90 30.09
N TYR A 256 -9.21 -1.27 28.98
CA TYR A 256 -9.38 0.18 28.89
C TYR A 256 -10.44 0.67 29.89
N GLU A 257 -11.63 0.09 29.89
CA GLU A 257 -12.73 0.47 30.77
C GLU A 257 -12.36 0.37 32.25
N ALA A 258 -11.73 -0.75 32.65
CA ALA A 258 -11.28 -0.96 34.01
C ALA A 258 -10.20 0.06 34.41
N SER A 259 -9.19 0.27 33.57
CA SER A 259 -8.08 1.19 33.87
C SER A 259 -8.56 2.64 33.95
N MET A 260 -9.45 3.05 33.04
CA MET A 260 -10.07 4.37 33.06
C MET A 260 -10.99 4.57 34.27
N MET A 261 -11.71 3.54 34.70
CA MET A 261 -12.51 3.62 35.93
C MET A 261 -11.61 3.86 37.15
N VAL A 262 -10.50 3.13 37.28
CA VAL A 262 -9.53 3.34 38.36
C VAL A 262 -8.98 4.77 38.33
N LEU A 263 -8.58 5.26 37.15
CA LEU A 263 -8.08 6.62 36.99
C LEU A 263 -9.12 7.69 37.39
N ARG A 264 -10.37 7.54 36.94
CA ARG A 264 -11.47 8.46 37.29
C ARG A 264 -11.80 8.48 38.77
N ASN A 265 -11.73 7.31 39.43
CA ASN A 265 -11.93 7.22 40.87
C ASN A 265 -10.82 7.95 41.63
N TYR A 266 -9.56 7.79 41.19
CA TYR A 266 -8.41 8.51 41.76
C TYR A 266 -8.53 10.02 41.57
N ILE A 267 -8.86 10.49 40.37
CA ILE A 267 -9.09 11.92 40.08
C ILE A 267 -10.22 12.47 40.96
N SER A 268 -11.33 11.74 41.10
CA SER A 268 -12.45 12.14 41.96
C SER A 268 -12.01 12.27 43.42
N ALA A 269 -11.25 11.31 43.94
CA ALA A 269 -10.74 11.37 45.31
C ALA A 269 -9.83 12.59 45.54
N ILE A 270 -8.95 12.93 44.59
CA ILE A 270 -8.13 14.16 44.65
C ILE A 270 -8.99 15.42 44.65
N ARG A 271 -10.05 15.47 43.83
CA ARG A 271 -11.00 16.60 43.83
C ARG A 271 -11.66 16.75 45.18
N GLN A 272 -12.12 15.66 45.77
CA GLN A 272 -12.75 15.67 47.09
C GLN A 272 -11.78 16.12 48.18
N ILE A 273 -10.54 15.63 48.18
CA ILE A 273 -9.50 16.11 49.11
C ILE A 273 -9.24 17.61 48.93
N SER A 274 -9.20 18.08 47.69
CA SER A 274 -8.96 19.50 47.40
C SER A 274 -10.11 20.39 47.91
N GLN A 275 -11.36 19.92 47.83
CA GLN A 275 -12.54 20.62 48.34
C GLN A 275 -12.65 20.55 49.87
N ALA A 276 -12.32 19.40 50.46
CA ALA A 276 -12.37 19.18 51.91
C ALA A 276 -11.10 19.63 52.65
N LYS A 277 -10.14 20.28 51.95
CA LYS A 277 -8.81 20.58 52.48
C LYS A 277 -8.84 21.34 53.80
N ASP A 278 -9.63 22.41 53.87
CA ASP A 278 -9.72 23.25 55.07
C ASP A 278 -10.37 22.49 56.24
N SER A 279 -11.36 21.63 55.97
CA SER A 279 -11.99 20.76 56.98
C SER A 279 -11.05 19.66 57.47
N LEU A 280 -10.19 19.11 56.60
CA LEU A 280 -9.16 18.15 57.01
C LEU A 280 -8.08 18.81 57.88
N LEU A 281 -7.71 20.05 57.57
CA LEU A 281 -6.78 20.85 58.36
C LEU A 281 -7.36 21.28 59.72
N SER A 282 -8.65 21.57 59.80
CA SER A 282 -9.28 21.86 61.09
C SER A 282 -9.33 20.61 61.98
N LEU A 283 -9.69 19.45 61.43
CA LEU A 283 -9.66 18.18 62.15
C LEU A 283 -8.25 17.80 62.61
N SER A 284 -7.21 18.10 61.83
CA SER A 284 -5.83 17.84 62.23
C SER A 284 -5.39 18.70 63.41
N ALA A 285 -5.82 19.97 63.46
CA ALA A 285 -5.59 20.84 64.61
C ALA A 285 -6.31 20.33 65.87
N THR A 286 -7.57 19.89 65.75
CA THR A 286 -8.34 19.29 66.86
C THR A 286 -7.68 18.02 67.41
N VAL A 287 -7.13 17.17 66.53
CA VAL A 287 -6.36 15.99 66.95
C VAL A 287 -5.09 16.37 67.71
N ALA A 288 -4.39 17.42 67.26
CA ALA A 288 -3.15 17.89 67.90
C ALA A 288 -3.40 18.52 69.28
N GLN A 289 -4.60 19.06 69.51
CA GLN A 289 -5.02 19.65 70.80
C GLN A 289 -5.67 18.62 71.75
N GLU A 290 -5.81 17.35 71.35
CA GLU A 290 -6.51 16.28 72.09
C GLU A 290 -8.01 16.56 72.42
N GLU A 291 -8.60 17.63 71.88
CA GLU A 291 -9.99 18.04 72.09
C GLU A 291 -10.96 17.26 71.17
N THR A 292 -11.06 15.93 71.35
CA THR A 292 -11.87 15.08 70.45
C THR A 292 -13.36 15.02 70.84
N SER A 293 -14.25 15.71 70.10
CA SER A 293 -15.72 15.60 70.26
C SER A 293 -16.31 14.39 69.51
N PRO A 294 -17.44 13.81 69.97
CA PRO A 294 -18.21 12.85 69.17
C PRO A 294 -18.65 13.41 67.80
N GLU A 295 -18.92 14.72 67.69
CA GLU A 295 -19.27 15.36 66.42
C GLU A 295 -18.11 15.35 65.42
N ASP A 296 -16.87 15.51 65.90
CA ASP A 296 -15.68 15.51 65.03
C ASP A 296 -15.36 14.09 64.51
N ARG A 297 -15.72 13.05 65.27
CA ARG A 297 -15.66 11.66 64.79
C ARG A 297 -16.66 11.41 63.66
N GLU A 298 -17.90 11.88 63.82
CA GLU A 298 -18.93 11.73 62.79
C GLU A 298 -18.58 12.53 61.52
N ARG A 299 -18.08 13.76 61.67
CA ARG A 299 -17.56 14.57 60.57
C ARG A 299 -16.38 13.89 59.86
N ALA A 300 -15.42 13.35 60.60
CA ALA A 300 -14.29 12.62 60.03
C ALA A 300 -14.73 11.37 59.25
N GLN A 301 -15.71 10.62 59.77
CA GLN A 301 -16.23 9.43 59.09
C GLN A 301 -16.99 9.79 57.80
N THR A 302 -17.80 10.85 57.83
CA THR A 302 -18.49 11.37 56.65
C THR A 302 -17.48 11.82 55.58
N LEU A 303 -16.47 12.60 55.94
CA LEU A 303 -15.43 13.07 55.02
C LEU A 303 -14.64 11.92 54.39
N LEU A 304 -14.28 10.88 55.17
CA LEU A 304 -13.59 9.70 54.63
C LEU A 304 -14.45 8.90 53.65
N ASN A 305 -15.75 8.80 53.92
CA ASN A 305 -16.70 8.14 53.03
C ASN A 305 -16.92 8.94 51.73
N GLU A 306 -16.98 10.26 51.80
CA GLU A 306 -17.13 11.15 50.64
C GLU A 306 -15.87 11.16 49.76
N ILE A 307 -14.68 11.20 50.37
CA ILE A 307 -13.41 11.16 49.64
C ILE A 307 -13.19 9.81 48.97
N ASN A 308 -13.66 8.72 49.59
CA ASN A 308 -13.61 7.34 49.07
C ASN A 308 -12.26 7.02 48.39
N TRP A 309 -11.17 7.16 49.15
CA TRP A 309 -9.82 6.98 48.61
C TRP A 309 -9.65 5.57 48.01
N PRO A 310 -9.20 5.45 46.75
CA PRO A 310 -9.15 4.16 46.07
C PRO A 310 -8.16 3.19 46.72
N GLN A 311 -8.55 1.90 46.78
CA GLN A 311 -7.68 0.84 47.28
C GLN A 311 -6.48 0.62 46.35
N GLY A 312 -5.32 0.28 46.93
CA GLY A 312 -4.08 0.03 46.20
C GLY A 312 -3.23 1.26 45.89
N PHE A 313 -3.66 2.46 46.29
CA PHE A 313 -2.86 3.69 46.23
C PHE A 313 -2.41 4.10 47.63
N LEU A 314 -1.19 4.64 47.74
CA LEU A 314 -0.70 5.23 48.98
C LEU A 314 -1.61 6.40 49.38
N ALA A 315 -2.09 6.38 50.63
CA ALA A 315 -3.02 7.39 51.10
C ALA A 315 -2.25 8.67 51.47
N PRO A 316 -2.73 9.87 51.08
CA PRO A 316 -2.07 11.12 51.42
C PRO A 316 -2.08 11.38 52.93
N ASP A 317 -1.02 12.02 53.43
CA ASP A 317 -0.87 12.31 54.87
C ASP A 317 -2.00 13.19 55.41
N LEU A 318 -2.60 14.02 54.55
CA LEU A 318 -3.78 14.83 54.89
C LEU A 318 -4.96 14.00 55.41
N LEU A 319 -5.06 12.71 55.07
CA LEU A 319 -6.14 11.84 55.52
C LEU A 319 -5.85 11.16 56.85
N GLU A 320 -4.60 11.13 57.33
CA GLU A 320 -4.26 10.45 58.57
C GLU A 320 -5.03 10.96 59.80
N PRO A 321 -5.17 12.29 60.03
CA PRO A 321 -5.86 12.78 61.22
C PRO A 321 -7.33 12.38 61.24
N ALA A 322 -8.01 12.47 60.08
CA ALA A 322 -9.39 12.03 59.92
C ALA A 322 -9.53 10.51 60.17
N ARG A 323 -8.59 9.69 59.69
CA ARG A 323 -8.57 8.25 59.96
C ARG A 323 -8.34 7.92 61.44
N LYS A 324 -7.45 8.66 62.11
CA LYS A 324 -7.20 8.51 63.56
C LYS A 324 -8.44 8.89 64.38
N LEU A 325 -9.18 9.92 63.99
CA LEU A 325 -10.44 10.31 64.64
C LEU A 325 -11.56 9.28 64.43
N ALA A 326 -11.76 8.83 63.19
CA ALA A 326 -12.79 7.86 62.85
C ALA A 326 -12.49 6.45 63.39
N GLY A 327 -11.21 6.09 63.53
CA GLY A 327 -10.75 4.80 64.05
C GLY A 327 -10.60 4.71 65.57
N LYS A 328 -10.63 5.83 66.31
CA LYS A 328 -10.65 5.82 67.79
C LYS A 328 -12.02 5.31 68.25
N PRO A 329 -12.11 4.12 68.88
CA PRO A 329 -13.39 3.61 69.36
C PRO A 329 -14.01 4.59 70.36
N LYS A 330 -15.33 4.75 70.24
CA LYS A 330 -16.19 5.45 71.20
C LYS A 330 -15.86 4.89 72.60
N ALA A 331 -15.51 5.76 73.55
CA ALA A 331 -15.39 5.37 74.96
C ALA A 331 -16.66 4.59 75.36
N PRO A 332 -16.54 3.46 76.06
CA PRO A 332 -17.65 2.53 76.23
C PRO A 332 -18.72 3.16 77.14
N VAL A 333 -19.85 3.51 76.54
CA VAL A 333 -21.10 3.71 77.27
C VAL A 333 -21.71 2.32 77.41
N GLU A 334 -21.65 1.79 78.63
CA GLU A 334 -22.50 0.75 79.23
C GLU A 334 -23.05 -0.33 78.28
N ALA A 335 -22.27 -1.40 78.09
CA ALA A 335 -22.76 -2.70 77.61
C ALA A 335 -22.06 -3.82 78.39
N ASN A 336 -22.44 -3.98 79.67
CA ASN A 336 -21.79 -4.92 80.59
C ASN A 336 -22.60 -6.21 80.88
N ASP A 337 -23.73 -6.41 80.20
CA ASP A 337 -24.57 -7.61 80.38
C ASP A 337 -24.45 -8.64 79.25
N ASP A 338 -24.31 -8.21 77.99
CA ASP A 338 -24.26 -9.14 76.84
C ASP A 338 -22.95 -9.95 76.74
N SER A 339 -21.82 -9.41 77.22
CA SER A 339 -20.52 -10.11 77.18
C SER A 339 -20.45 -11.22 78.24
N LYS A 340 -20.99 -10.98 79.43
CA LYS A 340 -21.08 -11.99 80.51
C LYS A 340 -22.03 -13.13 80.15
N GLN A 341 -23.15 -12.83 79.49
CA GLN A 341 -24.10 -13.86 79.05
C GLN A 341 -23.52 -14.74 77.94
N LYS A 342 -22.75 -14.18 76.99
CA LYS A 342 -22.05 -14.94 75.95
C LYS A 342 -20.88 -15.76 76.48
N GLN A 343 -20.17 -15.25 77.49
CA GLN A 343 -19.11 -16.01 78.16
C GLN A 343 -19.69 -17.20 78.96
N ALA A 344 -20.77 -16.97 79.70
CA ALA A 344 -21.44 -18.01 80.49
C ALA A 344 -22.04 -19.13 79.61
N SER A 345 -22.62 -18.80 78.45
CA SER A 345 -23.11 -19.81 77.51
C SER A 345 -21.96 -20.59 76.85
N ALA A 346 -20.85 -19.94 76.53
CA ALA A 346 -19.66 -20.60 75.98
C ALA A 346 -19.02 -21.57 76.99
N ASP A 347 -18.94 -21.18 78.27
CA ASP A 347 -18.38 -22.04 79.33
C ASP A 347 -19.32 -23.21 79.66
N SER A 348 -20.64 -22.99 79.62
CA SER A 348 -21.63 -24.06 79.76
C SER A 348 -21.56 -25.09 78.61
N LEU A 349 -21.33 -24.63 77.38
CA LEU A 349 -21.19 -25.52 76.22
C LEU A 349 -19.88 -26.32 76.26
N LYS A 350 -18.78 -25.72 76.73
CA LYS A 350 -17.53 -26.48 76.94
C LYS A 350 -17.72 -27.58 77.98
N THR A 351 -18.35 -27.23 79.10
CA THR A 351 -18.60 -28.19 80.17
C THR A 351 -19.49 -29.36 79.71
N SER A 352 -20.50 -29.10 78.86
CA SER A 352 -21.35 -30.17 78.33
C SER A 352 -20.65 -31.03 77.28
N LEU A 353 -19.70 -30.48 76.53
CA LEU A 353 -18.84 -31.24 75.61
C LEU A 353 -17.85 -32.13 76.36
N ASP A 354 -17.19 -31.61 77.39
CA ASP A 354 -16.26 -32.40 78.22
C ASP A 354 -17.00 -33.58 78.90
N GLN A 355 -18.19 -33.33 79.44
CA GLN A 355 -19.04 -34.39 80.02
C GLN A 355 -19.51 -35.42 78.97
N LEU A 356 -19.70 -35.01 77.72
CA LEU A 356 -20.08 -35.90 76.64
C LEU A 356 -18.90 -36.78 76.20
N GLU A 357 -17.68 -36.23 76.17
CA GLU A 357 -16.46 -36.99 75.94
C GLU A 357 -16.25 -38.04 77.03
N ASP A 358 -16.34 -37.66 78.31
CA ASP A 358 -16.21 -38.59 79.43
C ASP A 358 -17.27 -39.71 79.39
N ALA A 359 -18.53 -39.38 79.08
CA ALA A 359 -19.60 -40.36 78.98
C ALA A 359 -19.44 -41.32 77.78
N LEU A 360 -18.85 -40.83 76.68
CA LEU A 360 -18.51 -41.67 75.52
C LEU A 360 -17.32 -42.59 75.81
N GLU A 361 -16.30 -42.11 76.50
CA GLU A 361 -15.16 -42.94 76.94
C GLU A 361 -15.60 -44.02 77.94
N ALA A 362 -16.53 -43.69 78.84
CA ALA A 362 -17.14 -44.64 79.77
C ALA A 362 -18.18 -45.60 79.12
N LYS A 363 -18.41 -45.50 77.81
CA LYS A 363 -19.38 -46.29 77.02
C LYS A 363 -20.83 -46.19 77.51
N GLN A 364 -21.20 -45.08 78.18
CA GLN A 364 -22.55 -44.85 78.68
C GLN A 364 -23.45 -44.21 77.61
N LEU A 365 -23.90 -45.04 76.67
CA LEU A 365 -24.65 -44.60 75.48
C LEU A 365 -25.98 -43.89 75.74
N LYS A 366 -26.61 -44.08 76.90
CA LYS A 366 -27.87 -43.39 77.26
C LYS A 366 -27.63 -41.96 77.74
N GLU A 367 -26.57 -41.74 78.53
CA GLU A 367 -26.23 -40.44 79.10
C GLU A 367 -25.61 -39.52 78.04
N SER A 368 -24.72 -40.07 77.20
CA SER A 368 -24.18 -39.36 76.04
C SER A 368 -25.26 -38.81 75.10
N ARG A 369 -26.35 -39.58 74.86
CA ARG A 369 -27.48 -39.12 74.04
C ARG A 369 -28.28 -37.97 74.68
N GLN A 370 -28.37 -37.93 76.01
CA GLN A 370 -29.03 -36.82 76.71
C GLN A 370 -28.15 -35.56 76.68
N LEU A 371 -26.85 -35.69 76.95
CA LEU A 371 -25.88 -34.59 76.90
C LEU A 371 -25.77 -33.99 75.49
N MET A 372 -25.79 -34.83 74.45
CA MET A 372 -25.78 -34.36 73.06
C MET A 372 -27.01 -33.51 72.73
N LYS A 373 -28.18 -33.87 73.28
CA LYS A 373 -29.42 -33.10 73.07
C LYS A 373 -29.37 -31.76 73.81
N THR A 374 -28.76 -31.71 74.99
CA THR A 374 -28.58 -30.48 75.76
C THR A 374 -27.58 -29.53 75.11
N ALA A 375 -26.52 -30.04 74.46
CA ALA A 375 -25.55 -29.22 73.74
C ALA A 375 -26.07 -28.67 72.38
N GLN A 376 -27.19 -29.22 71.86
CA GLN A 376 -27.81 -28.79 70.60
C GLN A 376 -28.91 -27.74 70.77
N GLN A 377 -29.35 -27.47 72.01
CA GLN A 377 -30.29 -26.40 72.36
C GLN A 377 -29.52 -25.14 72.74
#